data_AF-A0A957MT59-F1
#
_entry.id   AF-A0A957MT59-F1
#
_cell.length_a   1.000
_cell.length_b   1.000
_cell.length_c   1.000
_cell.angle_alpha   90.00
_cell.angle_beta   90.00
_cell.angle_gamma   90.00
#
_symmetry.space_group_name_H-M   'P 1'
#
loop_
_entity.id
_entity.type
_entity.pdbx_description
1 polymer ?
#
loop_
_entity_poly.entity_id
_entity_poly.type
_entity_poly.pdbx_seq_one_letter_code
_entity_poly.pdbx_strand_id
1 'polypeptide(L)'
;TWGSGDTGVSGIVSAVNSLVGSTANDQVGKGDPSRVQALGNGCYVVRSPDWDNGGVSNAGAVTWGSGDAGISGVISVANSLVGSTANDRVGSAEVTMPGNGNYVVRSPNWDNGAVADAGAVTWGDGTTGVAGFISTANSVVGGTSTGGSSMVANYDATNSQLVVGRPADNIVTFLRQSSVPMVTVAKTASPESEVGYGRLLTYTLILTNTGGEDPAVLVTDTLPAGVAFAGWIEQSGATVANDVVAWSGAVNTGTPITISFQVTNSAAGGATITNTVQFSGTTQAGSATAAYTTATTLTPSGSGSWSDLFPPCTGECNYVIPPGVTVTLDGDINLSGNLEIQAGAAFNPNGKTVTLTGDEAQTLTGNPLAFYNLVVNKTNKSDTVTIVGKLKVSKKLTVRSGKLISASDYGDIEIEDQGELVLTNDITVSGHFTMTGNATFTPDTHAVLFDGATDQNVAWENFATFWNLTVMTGTTLIDVNPADNVHVENELTNYGTIRKTQPVESAASYYFGLAGVYPDAAAYGMEIEVTDRSGGDPLTAIRVDRIDKNHPNAPRGATADVYWSIAGTGSDFVATVVLPQNALADPLACRYASGAWNCARSSFDSVKDLTVTRTGV
;
A
#
# COMPACT_ATOMS: atom_id res chain seq x y z
N THR A 1 -61.92 -5.72 9.53
CA THR A 1 -60.96 -4.82 8.88
C THR A 1 -60.18 -4.11 9.96
N TRP A 2 -58.86 -4.05 9.84
CA TRP A 2 -58.03 -3.26 10.74
C TRP A 2 -57.93 -1.83 10.22
N GLY A 3 -57.94 -0.86 11.12
CA GLY A 3 -57.71 0.54 10.80
C GLY A 3 -56.81 1.17 11.85
N SER A 4 -55.76 1.85 11.39
CA SER A 4 -54.88 2.61 12.27
C SER A 4 -55.65 3.73 12.97
N GLY A 5 -55.31 4.03 14.23
CA GLY A 5 -55.81 5.22 14.92
C GLY A 5 -55.34 6.54 14.28
N ASP A 6 -54.23 6.50 13.53
CA ASP A 6 -53.61 7.69 12.92
C ASP A 6 -54.14 7.98 11.51
N THR A 7 -54.32 6.93 10.70
CA THR A 7 -54.64 7.06 9.27
C THR A 7 -56.02 6.52 8.89
N GLY A 8 -56.65 5.72 9.77
CA GLY A 8 -57.91 5.04 9.48
C GLY A 8 -57.82 4.02 8.35
N VAL A 9 -58.98 3.59 7.85
CA VAL A 9 -59.10 2.72 6.67
C VAL A 9 -60.30 3.16 5.82
N SER A 10 -60.13 3.25 4.50
CA SER A 10 -61.19 3.66 3.57
C SER A 10 -61.18 2.82 2.29
N GLY A 11 -62.29 2.84 1.54
CA GLY A 11 -62.46 2.08 0.29
C GLY A 11 -63.33 0.83 0.43
N ILE A 12 -63.38 0.03 -0.63
CA ILE A 12 -64.19 -1.20 -0.69
C ILE A 12 -63.55 -2.26 0.22
N VAL A 13 -64.36 -2.94 1.02
CA VAL A 13 -63.93 -4.10 1.82
C VAL A 13 -63.53 -5.23 0.88
N SER A 14 -62.24 -5.57 0.84
CA SER A 14 -61.69 -6.61 -0.02
C SER A 14 -60.48 -7.28 0.63
N ALA A 15 -59.97 -8.37 0.03
CA ALA A 15 -58.75 -9.03 0.49
C ALA A 15 -57.51 -8.10 0.51
N VAL A 16 -57.55 -6.95 -0.17
CA VAL A 16 -56.43 -5.98 -0.16
C VAL A 16 -56.31 -5.29 1.20
N ASN A 17 -57.42 -4.91 1.81
CA ASN A 17 -57.46 -4.08 3.03
C ASN A 17 -58.12 -4.78 4.23
N SER A 18 -58.71 -5.95 4.04
CA SER A 18 -59.49 -6.65 5.06
C SER A 18 -59.17 -8.12 5.05
N LEU A 19 -59.24 -8.76 6.23
CA LEU A 19 -59.33 -10.20 6.33
C LEU A 19 -60.72 -10.64 5.85
N VAL A 20 -60.77 -11.48 4.82
CA VAL A 20 -62.02 -11.93 4.19
C VAL A 20 -62.07 -13.45 4.04
N GLY A 21 -63.28 -14.00 3.97
CA GLY A 21 -63.51 -15.38 3.59
C GLY A 21 -63.42 -15.60 2.08
N SER A 22 -63.36 -16.86 1.67
CA SER A 22 -63.36 -17.29 0.27
C SER A 22 -64.73 -17.76 -0.23
N THR A 23 -65.65 -18.15 0.66
CA THR A 23 -66.97 -18.68 0.31
C THR A 23 -68.09 -17.86 0.95
N ALA A 24 -69.31 -18.04 0.42
CA ALA A 24 -70.49 -17.40 0.96
C ALA A 24 -70.79 -17.93 2.37
N ASN A 25 -71.07 -17.01 3.31
CA ASN A 25 -71.35 -17.30 4.71
C ASN A 25 -70.16 -17.73 5.60
N ASP A 26 -68.93 -17.45 5.18
CA ASP A 26 -67.71 -17.68 5.98
C ASP A 26 -67.65 -16.94 7.31
N GLN A 27 -68.49 -15.90 7.49
CA GLN A 27 -68.75 -15.29 8.79
C GLN A 27 -67.48 -14.89 9.58
N VAL A 28 -66.49 -14.33 8.88
CA VAL A 28 -65.20 -13.93 9.45
C VAL A 28 -65.39 -13.03 10.68
N GLY A 29 -64.95 -13.50 11.84
CA GLY A 29 -65.10 -12.80 13.12
C GLY A 29 -66.54 -12.53 13.58
N LYS A 30 -67.56 -13.21 13.03
CA LYS A 30 -68.98 -12.90 13.32
C LYS A 30 -69.40 -13.29 14.75
N GLY A 31 -70.14 -12.39 15.40
CA GLY A 31 -71.23 -12.73 16.32
C GLY A 31 -71.01 -12.49 17.82
N ASP A 32 -69.80 -12.17 18.24
CA ASP A 32 -69.48 -11.87 19.64
C ASP A 32 -68.22 -10.97 19.68
N PRO A 33 -68.20 -9.85 20.42
CA PRO A 33 -66.97 -9.06 20.61
C PRO A 33 -65.78 -9.89 21.11
N SER A 34 -66.01 -11.05 21.75
CA SER A 34 -64.94 -11.98 22.13
C SER A 34 -64.22 -12.62 20.93
N ARG A 35 -64.83 -12.70 19.73
CA ARG A 35 -64.24 -13.37 18.55
C ARG A 35 -63.12 -12.58 17.88
N VAL A 36 -62.95 -11.30 18.23
CA VAL A 36 -61.71 -10.55 17.97
C VAL A 36 -61.08 -10.24 19.31
N GLN A 37 -60.06 -11.01 19.68
CA GLN A 37 -59.45 -10.96 21.00
C GLN A 37 -58.13 -10.19 20.93
N ALA A 38 -58.04 -9.06 21.64
CA ALA A 38 -56.78 -8.34 21.81
C ALA A 38 -55.82 -9.12 22.71
N LEU A 39 -54.54 -9.13 22.37
CA LEU A 39 -53.45 -9.73 23.15
C LEU A 39 -52.76 -8.66 24.01
N GLY A 40 -52.08 -9.10 25.08
CA GLY A 40 -51.40 -8.19 26.02
C GLY A 40 -50.25 -7.38 25.41
N ASN A 41 -49.76 -7.76 24.22
CA ASN A 41 -48.69 -7.06 23.50
C ASN A 41 -49.22 -6.11 22.40
N GLY A 42 -50.53 -5.81 22.38
CA GLY A 42 -51.14 -4.89 21.40
C GLY A 42 -51.56 -5.53 20.08
N CYS A 43 -51.19 -6.79 19.83
CA CYS A 43 -51.68 -7.57 18.68
C CYS A 43 -53.08 -8.15 18.96
N TYR A 44 -53.67 -8.86 17.99
CA TYR A 44 -55.00 -9.46 18.16
C TYR A 44 -55.16 -10.78 17.40
N VAL A 45 -56.19 -11.54 17.77
CA VAL A 45 -56.55 -12.81 17.14
C VAL A 45 -58.01 -12.77 16.71
N VAL A 46 -58.29 -13.14 15.46
CA VAL A 46 -59.63 -13.24 14.88
C VAL A 46 -60.04 -14.71 14.80
N ARG A 47 -61.15 -15.06 15.43
CA ARG A 47 -61.73 -16.40 15.41
C ARG A 47 -62.89 -16.46 14.41
N SER A 48 -62.82 -17.40 13.46
CA SER A 48 -63.81 -17.62 12.41
C SER A 48 -64.19 -19.11 12.34
N PRO A 49 -64.87 -19.66 13.35
CA PRO A 49 -65.17 -21.10 13.43
C PRO A 49 -66.16 -21.61 12.38
N ASP A 50 -66.87 -20.71 11.72
CA ASP A 50 -67.86 -21.02 10.68
C ASP A 50 -67.28 -20.80 9.27
N TRP A 51 -65.96 -20.60 9.17
CA TRP A 51 -65.23 -20.47 7.90
C TRP A 51 -65.10 -21.83 7.18
N ASP A 52 -65.37 -21.86 5.89
CA ASP A 52 -65.22 -23.03 5.03
C ASP A 52 -63.86 -23.01 4.31
N ASN A 53 -63.16 -24.15 4.34
CA ASN A 53 -61.93 -24.33 3.58
C ASN A 53 -62.23 -24.90 2.21
N GLY A 54 -62.68 -24.05 1.29
CA GLY A 54 -63.14 -24.48 -0.03
C GLY A 54 -64.37 -25.39 0.07
N GLY A 55 -64.19 -26.69 -0.19
CA GLY A 55 -65.27 -27.69 -0.10
C GLY A 55 -65.51 -28.24 1.31
N VAL A 56 -64.68 -27.89 2.30
CA VAL A 56 -64.77 -28.41 3.67
C VAL A 56 -65.58 -27.45 4.53
N SER A 57 -66.84 -27.82 4.79
CA SER A 57 -67.76 -26.99 5.55
C SER A 57 -67.36 -26.83 7.02
N ASN A 58 -67.39 -25.61 7.54
CA ASN A 58 -67.06 -25.26 8.92
C ASN A 58 -65.71 -25.82 9.39
N ALA A 59 -64.69 -25.82 8.54
CA ALA A 59 -63.32 -26.17 8.93
C ALA A 59 -62.84 -25.24 10.07
N GLY A 60 -63.26 -23.97 10.01
CA GLY A 60 -62.92 -22.93 10.96
C GLY A 60 -61.47 -22.43 10.82
N ALA A 61 -61.24 -21.24 11.35
CA ALA A 61 -59.94 -20.59 11.30
C ALA A 61 -59.68 -19.71 12.53
N VAL A 62 -58.41 -19.60 12.92
CA VAL A 62 -57.90 -18.59 13.84
C VAL A 62 -56.76 -17.84 13.16
N THR A 63 -56.90 -16.53 13.04
CA THR A 63 -55.96 -15.65 12.33
C THR A 63 -55.35 -14.66 13.30
N TRP A 64 -54.02 -14.58 13.36
CA TRP A 64 -53.32 -13.54 14.11
C TRP A 64 -53.19 -12.26 13.28
N GLY A 65 -53.28 -11.10 13.92
CA GLY A 65 -53.06 -9.80 13.30
C GLY A 65 -52.18 -8.89 14.16
N SER A 66 -51.28 -8.17 13.49
CA SER A 66 -50.42 -7.17 14.13
C SER A 66 -51.24 -6.00 14.65
N GLY A 67 -50.89 -5.49 15.83
CA GLY A 67 -51.47 -4.25 16.35
C GLY A 67 -51.17 -3.03 15.49
N ASP A 68 -50.01 -3.01 14.85
CA ASP A 68 -49.46 -1.87 14.11
C ASP A 68 -49.79 -1.90 12.62
N ALA A 69 -49.84 -3.09 12.02
CA ALA A 69 -50.06 -3.26 10.58
C ALA A 69 -51.42 -3.91 10.25
N GLY A 70 -52.08 -4.53 11.24
CA GLY A 70 -53.27 -5.34 11.02
C GLY A 70 -53.00 -6.65 10.30
N ILE A 71 -54.06 -7.24 9.75
CA ILE A 71 -54.00 -8.35 8.79
C ILE A 71 -55.06 -8.16 7.71
N SER A 72 -54.67 -8.38 6.45
CA SER A 72 -55.54 -8.41 5.28
C SER A 72 -55.23 -9.64 4.41
N GLY A 73 -56.18 -10.00 3.56
CA GLY A 73 -56.09 -11.16 2.67
C GLY A 73 -57.27 -12.11 2.85
N VAL A 74 -57.32 -13.12 1.98
CA VAL A 74 -58.26 -14.23 2.14
C VAL A 74 -57.72 -15.16 3.24
N ILE A 75 -58.57 -15.63 4.15
CA ILE A 75 -58.20 -16.67 5.12
C ILE A 75 -57.71 -17.91 4.37
N SER A 76 -56.54 -18.42 4.75
CA SER A 76 -55.95 -19.62 4.18
C SER A 76 -54.96 -20.26 5.16
N VAL A 77 -54.48 -21.45 4.82
CA VAL A 77 -53.39 -22.12 5.56
C VAL A 77 -52.11 -21.28 5.65
N ALA A 78 -51.91 -20.28 4.78
CA ALA A 78 -50.69 -19.46 4.78
C ALA A 78 -50.70 -18.38 5.89
N ASN A 79 -51.88 -17.92 6.31
CA ASN A 79 -52.01 -16.81 7.26
C ASN A 79 -52.87 -17.15 8.49
N SER A 80 -53.47 -18.34 8.53
CA SER A 80 -54.38 -18.75 9.59
C SER A 80 -54.14 -20.20 10.00
N LEU A 81 -54.38 -20.49 11.28
CA LEU A 81 -54.50 -21.85 11.78
C LEU A 81 -55.89 -22.36 11.41
N VAL A 82 -55.98 -23.44 10.62
CA VAL A 82 -57.25 -23.90 10.05
C VAL A 82 -57.48 -25.40 10.27
N GLY A 83 -58.75 -25.79 10.26
CA GLY A 83 -59.18 -27.18 10.20
C GLY A 83 -59.00 -27.81 8.81
N SER A 84 -59.00 -29.13 8.77
CA SER A 84 -58.89 -29.93 7.56
C SER A 84 -60.12 -30.81 7.28
N THR A 85 -60.99 -31.03 8.26
CA THR A 85 -62.21 -31.84 8.11
C THR A 85 -63.47 -30.99 8.38
N ALA A 86 -64.61 -31.52 7.93
CA ALA A 86 -65.88 -30.82 8.07
C ALA A 86 -66.31 -30.79 9.54
N ASN A 87 -66.68 -29.61 10.03
CA ASN A 87 -67.06 -29.34 11.42
C ASN A 87 -65.91 -29.34 12.46
N ASP A 88 -64.64 -29.28 12.02
CA ASP A 88 -63.51 -29.01 12.91
C ASP A 88 -63.71 -27.73 13.75
N ARG A 89 -64.35 -26.71 13.14
CA ARG A 89 -64.73 -25.44 13.76
C ARG A 89 -63.59 -24.83 14.58
N VAL A 90 -62.38 -24.78 14.02
CA VAL A 90 -61.20 -24.17 14.65
C VAL A 90 -61.51 -22.73 15.04
N GLY A 91 -61.23 -22.38 16.30
CA GLY A 91 -61.62 -21.08 16.89
C GLY A 91 -63.00 -21.06 17.55
N SER A 92 -63.67 -22.20 17.71
CA SER A 92 -64.96 -22.29 18.42
C SER A 92 -64.83 -22.08 19.93
N ALA A 93 -63.71 -22.51 20.54
CA ALA A 93 -63.40 -22.21 21.92
C ALA A 93 -62.70 -20.85 22.07
N GLU A 94 -62.66 -20.35 23.31
CA GLU A 94 -61.90 -19.14 23.65
C GLU A 94 -60.39 -19.34 23.48
N VAL A 95 -59.73 -18.29 23.00
CA VAL A 95 -58.27 -18.19 22.97
C VAL A 95 -57.82 -17.77 24.37
N THR A 96 -56.98 -18.58 25.00
CA THR A 96 -56.46 -18.29 26.34
C THR A 96 -55.19 -17.46 26.24
N MET A 97 -55.06 -16.42 27.08
CA MET A 97 -53.84 -15.63 27.23
C MET A 97 -53.10 -16.03 28.51
N PRO A 98 -51.97 -16.73 28.41
CA PRO A 98 -51.18 -17.14 29.57
C PRO A 98 -50.41 -15.99 30.25
N GLY A 99 -50.49 -14.75 29.74
CA GLY A 99 -49.88 -13.57 30.37
C GLY A 99 -48.44 -13.26 29.93
N ASN A 100 -47.80 -14.13 29.14
CA ASN A 100 -46.46 -13.93 28.58
C ASN A 100 -46.47 -13.30 27.17
N GLY A 101 -47.55 -12.61 26.80
CA GLY A 101 -47.74 -12.03 25.47
C GLY A 101 -48.18 -13.00 24.37
N ASN A 102 -48.11 -14.33 24.60
CA ASN A 102 -48.53 -15.35 23.64
C ASN A 102 -50.02 -15.72 23.78
N TYR A 103 -50.49 -16.66 22.96
CA TYR A 103 -51.88 -17.15 23.02
C TYR A 103 -51.98 -18.67 22.80
N VAL A 104 -53.06 -19.25 23.31
CA VAL A 104 -53.34 -20.69 23.17
C VAL A 104 -54.69 -20.88 22.51
N VAL A 105 -54.71 -21.61 21.40
CA VAL A 105 -55.94 -21.99 20.69
C VAL A 105 -56.34 -23.41 21.11
N ARG A 106 -57.55 -23.54 21.65
CA ARG A 106 -58.17 -24.84 21.90
C ARG A 106 -59.18 -25.13 20.78
N SER A 107 -59.06 -26.30 20.17
CA SER A 107 -59.93 -26.75 19.08
C SER A 107 -60.57 -28.08 19.49
N PRO A 108 -61.61 -28.08 20.35
CA PRO A 108 -62.15 -29.30 20.94
C PRO A 108 -62.87 -30.21 19.93
N ASN A 109 -63.38 -29.64 18.83
CA ASN A 109 -64.11 -30.39 17.79
C ASN A 109 -63.19 -30.82 16.63
N TRP A 110 -61.88 -30.64 16.75
CA TRP A 110 -60.95 -30.97 15.67
C TRP A 110 -60.79 -32.49 15.52
N ASP A 111 -60.89 -33.01 14.30
CA ASP A 111 -60.74 -34.43 13.99
C ASP A 111 -59.28 -34.80 13.74
N ASN A 112 -58.80 -35.86 14.41
CA ASN A 112 -57.49 -36.43 14.14
C ASN A 112 -57.61 -37.56 13.09
N GLY A 113 -57.72 -37.18 11.82
CA GLY A 113 -57.96 -38.12 10.73
C GLY A 113 -59.36 -38.75 10.84
N ALA A 114 -59.44 -40.05 11.13
CA ALA A 114 -60.73 -40.74 11.31
C ALA A 114 -61.30 -40.64 12.74
N VAL A 115 -60.53 -40.07 13.69
CA VAL A 115 -60.95 -39.94 15.09
C VAL A 115 -61.74 -38.64 15.26
N ALA A 116 -63.06 -38.77 15.31
CA ALA A 116 -63.97 -37.64 15.42
C ALA A 116 -63.82 -36.91 16.77
N ASP A 117 -63.79 -35.57 16.74
CA ASP A 117 -63.71 -34.69 17.92
C ASP A 117 -62.55 -35.07 18.88
N ALA A 118 -61.41 -35.47 18.32
CA ALA A 118 -60.22 -35.82 19.09
C ALA A 118 -59.64 -34.60 19.84
N GLY A 119 -59.79 -33.43 19.23
CA GLY A 119 -59.37 -32.13 19.73
C GLY A 119 -57.89 -31.83 19.53
N ALA A 120 -57.55 -30.55 19.65
CA ALA A 120 -56.19 -30.06 19.62
C ALA A 120 -55.98 -28.83 20.52
N VAL A 121 -54.75 -28.65 20.98
CA VAL A 121 -54.27 -27.43 21.64
C VAL A 121 -53.04 -26.93 20.90
N THR A 122 -53.11 -25.70 20.41
CA THR A 122 -52.04 -25.05 19.62
C THR A 122 -51.49 -23.86 20.39
N TRP A 123 -50.16 -23.77 20.48
CA TRP A 123 -49.48 -22.58 20.98
C TRP A 123 -49.26 -21.59 19.82
N GLY A 124 -49.67 -20.34 20.02
CA GLY A 124 -49.45 -19.26 19.07
C GLY A 124 -48.50 -18.21 19.65
N ASP A 125 -47.48 -17.83 18.87
CA ASP A 125 -46.57 -16.74 19.22
C ASP A 125 -47.33 -15.40 19.13
N GLY A 126 -47.29 -14.59 20.18
CA GLY A 126 -47.98 -13.31 20.23
C GLY A 126 -47.49 -12.27 19.22
N THR A 127 -46.29 -12.43 18.69
CA THR A 127 -45.59 -11.50 17.79
C THR A 127 -45.62 -11.93 16.33
N THR A 128 -45.68 -13.23 16.06
CA THR A 128 -45.62 -13.78 14.69
C THR A 128 -46.83 -14.66 14.34
N GLY A 129 -47.63 -15.06 15.33
CA GLY A 129 -48.81 -15.91 15.15
C GLY A 129 -48.48 -17.38 14.97
N VAL A 130 -49.49 -18.14 14.53
CA VAL A 130 -49.35 -19.52 14.05
C VAL A 130 -50.31 -19.72 12.87
N ALA A 131 -49.83 -20.41 11.83
CA ALA A 131 -50.60 -20.70 10.63
C ALA A 131 -50.39 -22.15 10.16
N GLY A 132 -51.27 -22.59 9.26
CA GLY A 132 -51.26 -23.94 8.68
C GLY A 132 -52.42 -24.80 9.18
N PHE A 133 -52.49 -26.03 8.67
CA PHE A 133 -53.39 -27.02 9.23
C PHE A 133 -52.96 -27.40 10.66
N ILE A 134 -53.93 -27.65 11.53
CA ILE A 134 -53.66 -28.31 12.81
C ILE A 134 -53.05 -29.69 12.51
N SER A 135 -51.90 -29.97 13.11
CA SER A 135 -51.18 -31.24 13.00
C SER A 135 -50.29 -31.47 14.22
N THR A 136 -49.63 -32.62 14.30
CA THR A 136 -48.62 -32.90 15.33
C THR A 136 -47.38 -32.01 15.23
N ALA A 137 -47.18 -31.30 14.11
CA ALA A 137 -46.05 -30.38 13.93
C ALA A 137 -46.22 -29.05 14.68
N ASN A 138 -47.47 -28.59 14.86
CA ASN A 138 -47.77 -27.31 15.48
C ASN A 138 -48.69 -27.40 16.71
N SER A 139 -49.29 -28.57 16.98
CA SER A 139 -50.32 -28.73 18.00
C SER A 139 -50.16 -30.00 18.82
N VAL A 140 -50.57 -29.96 20.09
CA VAL A 140 -50.83 -31.17 20.88
C VAL A 140 -52.20 -31.69 20.48
N VAL A 141 -52.24 -32.81 19.76
CA VAL A 141 -53.47 -33.43 19.25
C VAL A 141 -53.98 -34.53 20.18
N GLY A 142 -55.30 -34.69 20.30
CA GLY A 142 -55.92 -35.81 20.99
C GLY A 142 -55.88 -37.10 20.17
N GLY A 143 -56.00 -38.24 20.86
CA GLY A 143 -56.03 -39.57 20.24
C GLY A 143 -57.38 -40.29 20.37
N THR A 144 -58.29 -39.80 21.21
CA THR A 144 -59.53 -40.47 21.58
C THR A 144 -60.75 -39.72 21.05
N SER A 145 -61.68 -40.45 20.44
CA SER A 145 -62.91 -39.86 19.91
C SER A 145 -63.73 -39.18 21.00
N THR A 146 -64.26 -37.98 20.71
CA THR A 146 -64.94 -37.08 21.66
C THR A 146 -64.07 -36.56 22.81
N GLY A 147 -62.78 -36.90 22.82
CA GLY A 147 -61.84 -36.55 23.87
C GLY A 147 -61.44 -35.08 23.89
N GLY A 148 -61.63 -34.35 22.79
CA GLY A 148 -61.18 -32.96 22.66
C GLY A 148 -61.81 -32.00 23.66
N SER A 149 -63.07 -32.25 24.03
CA SER A 149 -63.78 -31.49 25.08
C SER A 149 -63.12 -31.57 26.45
N SER A 150 -62.39 -32.66 26.74
CA SER A 150 -61.68 -32.89 28.00
C SER A 150 -60.28 -32.27 28.06
N MET A 151 -59.72 -31.84 26.91
CA MET A 151 -58.36 -31.31 26.85
C MET A 151 -58.25 -29.98 27.58
N VAL A 152 -57.27 -29.87 28.47
CA VAL A 152 -56.97 -28.67 29.25
C VAL A 152 -55.54 -28.22 29.01
N ALA A 153 -55.31 -26.90 29.00
CA ALA A 153 -54.00 -26.32 28.79
C ALA A 153 -53.76 -25.27 29.88
N ASN A 154 -52.60 -25.32 30.52
CA ASN A 154 -52.18 -24.31 31.49
C ASN A 154 -50.72 -23.94 31.25
N TYR A 155 -50.39 -22.68 31.46
CA TYR A 155 -49.02 -22.19 31.29
C TYR A 155 -48.30 -22.17 32.63
N ASP A 156 -47.21 -22.92 32.68
CA ASP A 156 -46.28 -22.91 33.79
C ASP A 156 -45.25 -21.81 33.52
N ALA A 157 -45.53 -20.62 34.04
CA ALA A 157 -44.66 -19.45 33.90
C ALA A 157 -43.31 -19.62 34.61
N THR A 158 -43.19 -20.54 35.57
CA THR A 158 -41.93 -20.81 36.29
C THR A 158 -40.94 -21.53 35.39
N ASN A 159 -41.43 -22.47 34.58
CA ASN A 159 -40.60 -23.28 33.68
C ASN A 159 -40.76 -22.89 32.20
N SER A 160 -41.44 -21.78 31.91
CA SER A 160 -41.74 -21.28 30.55
C SER A 160 -42.25 -22.37 29.61
N GLN A 161 -43.26 -23.13 30.06
CA GLN A 161 -43.79 -24.27 29.32
C GLN A 161 -45.33 -24.31 29.33
N LEU A 162 -45.93 -24.74 28.23
CA LEU A 162 -47.35 -25.10 28.19
C LEU A 162 -47.52 -26.56 28.63
N VAL A 163 -48.37 -26.77 29.62
CA VAL A 163 -48.77 -28.10 30.11
C VAL A 163 -50.14 -28.41 29.55
N VAL A 164 -50.23 -29.42 28.68
CA VAL A 164 -51.48 -29.86 28.05
C VAL A 164 -51.90 -31.20 28.63
N GLY A 165 -52.99 -31.22 29.38
CA GLY A 165 -53.63 -32.43 29.87
C GLY A 165 -54.61 -32.97 28.82
N ARG A 166 -54.49 -34.27 28.54
CA ARG A 166 -55.42 -35.05 27.71
C ARG A 166 -56.01 -36.19 28.54
N PRO A 167 -57.06 -35.93 29.35
CA PRO A 167 -57.64 -36.92 30.25
C PRO A 167 -58.16 -38.17 29.53
N ALA A 168 -58.81 -38.00 28.37
CA ALA A 168 -59.31 -39.11 27.57
C ALA A 168 -58.20 -40.06 27.08
N ASP A 169 -57.00 -39.52 26.81
CA ASP A 169 -55.82 -40.29 26.41
C ASP A 169 -54.95 -40.73 27.59
N ASN A 170 -55.24 -40.26 28.82
CA ASN A 170 -54.41 -40.41 30.01
C ASN A 170 -52.95 -39.91 29.82
N ILE A 171 -52.76 -38.77 29.14
CA ILE A 171 -51.43 -38.18 28.87
C ILE A 171 -51.36 -36.72 29.31
N VAL A 172 -50.20 -36.31 29.83
CA VAL A 172 -49.81 -34.89 29.98
C VAL A 172 -48.63 -34.61 29.07
N THR A 173 -48.73 -33.56 28.24
CA THR A 173 -47.67 -33.12 27.32
C THR A 173 -47.08 -31.79 27.81
N PHE A 174 -45.75 -31.67 27.82
CA PHE A 174 -45.04 -30.43 28.11
C PHE A 174 -44.44 -29.85 26.83
N LEU A 175 -44.84 -28.63 26.47
CA LEU A 175 -44.24 -27.87 25.36
C LEU A 175 -43.36 -26.75 25.93
N ARG A 176 -42.05 -26.79 25.66
CA ARG A 176 -41.08 -25.77 26.10
C ARG A 176 -40.73 -24.85 24.95
N GLN A 177 -40.66 -23.53 25.20
CA GLN A 177 -40.12 -22.60 24.21
C GLN A 177 -38.60 -22.81 24.08
N SER A 178 -38.11 -22.94 22.85
CA SER A 178 -36.68 -23.09 22.57
C SER A 178 -35.97 -21.76 22.85
N SER A 179 -35.21 -21.69 23.94
CA SER A 179 -34.44 -20.50 24.36
C SER A 179 -32.98 -20.55 23.89
N VAL A 180 -32.70 -21.21 22.77
CA VAL A 180 -31.32 -21.34 22.27
C VAL A 180 -30.86 -19.96 21.78
N PRO A 181 -29.74 -19.42 22.28
CA PRO A 181 -29.22 -18.15 21.77
C PRO A 181 -28.88 -18.22 20.28
N MET A 182 -28.77 -17.09 19.61
CA MET A 182 -28.25 -17.02 18.24
C MET A 182 -27.40 -15.77 18.10
N VAL A 183 -26.17 -15.84 18.60
CA VAL A 183 -25.25 -14.70 18.67
C VAL A 183 -24.37 -14.67 17.43
N THR A 184 -24.19 -13.48 16.87
CA THR A 184 -23.26 -13.20 15.77
C THR A 184 -22.40 -12.00 16.14
N VAL A 185 -21.20 -11.93 15.56
CA VAL A 185 -20.32 -10.76 15.66
C VAL A 185 -20.03 -10.24 14.26
N ALA A 186 -20.06 -8.92 14.10
CA ALA A 186 -19.57 -8.21 12.92
C ALA A 186 -18.40 -7.32 13.32
N LYS A 187 -17.45 -7.12 12.40
CA LYS A 187 -16.29 -6.24 12.59
C LYS A 187 -16.07 -5.41 11.34
N THR A 188 -15.81 -4.12 11.51
CA THR A 188 -15.46 -3.21 10.41
C THR A 188 -14.22 -2.38 10.77
N ALA A 189 -13.52 -1.91 9.74
CA ALA A 189 -12.40 -0.97 9.85
C ALA A 189 -12.75 0.31 9.09
N SER A 190 -12.39 1.48 9.61
CA SER A 190 -12.58 2.73 8.88
C SER A 190 -11.46 3.73 9.22
N PRO A 191 -10.75 4.30 8.22
CA PRO A 191 -10.85 3.99 6.79
C PRO A 191 -10.32 2.59 6.41
N GLU A 192 -10.77 2.06 5.26
CA GLU A 192 -10.41 0.71 4.76
C GLU A 192 -9.17 0.70 3.84
N SER A 193 -8.69 1.87 3.41
CA SER A 193 -7.55 1.97 2.51
C SER A 193 -6.71 3.23 2.72
N GLU A 194 -5.46 3.17 2.26
CA GLU A 194 -4.48 4.27 2.30
C GLU A 194 -4.30 4.86 3.71
N VAL A 195 -4.32 4.01 4.73
CA VAL A 195 -4.11 4.47 6.10
C VAL A 195 -2.63 4.80 6.27
N GLY A 196 -2.33 6.09 6.43
CA GLY A 196 -0.96 6.56 6.61
C GLY A 196 -0.31 6.02 7.88
N TYR A 197 1.02 5.92 7.89
CA TYR A 197 1.79 5.62 9.09
C TYR A 197 1.54 6.67 10.17
N GLY A 198 1.35 6.22 11.43
CA GLY A 198 1.01 7.08 12.56
C GLY A 198 -0.41 7.67 12.51
N ARG A 199 -1.24 7.30 11.53
CA ARG A 199 -2.63 7.76 11.43
C ARG A 199 -3.58 6.83 12.18
N LEU A 200 -4.68 7.40 12.63
CA LEU A 200 -5.72 6.68 13.35
C LEU A 200 -6.66 5.99 12.36
N LEU A 201 -7.08 4.77 12.70
CA LEU A 201 -8.26 4.12 12.15
C LEU A 201 -9.16 3.63 13.28
N THR A 202 -10.43 3.38 12.97
CA THR A 202 -11.44 2.91 13.91
C THR A 202 -11.82 1.48 13.59
N TYR A 203 -11.80 0.61 14.60
CA TYR A 203 -12.48 -0.68 14.54
C TYR A 203 -13.82 -0.60 15.27
N THR A 204 -14.85 -1.18 14.67
CA THR A 204 -16.18 -1.31 15.28
C THR A 204 -16.59 -2.78 15.33
N LEU A 205 -16.98 -3.25 16.50
CA LEU A 205 -17.49 -4.58 16.79
C LEU A 205 -18.98 -4.47 17.11
N ILE A 206 -19.81 -5.31 16.51
CA ILE A 206 -21.25 -5.35 16.79
C ILE A 206 -21.64 -6.79 17.10
N LEU A 207 -22.09 -7.04 18.32
CA LEU A 207 -22.70 -8.31 18.73
C LEU A 207 -24.21 -8.21 18.56
N THR A 208 -24.81 -9.18 17.85
CA THR A 208 -26.26 -9.24 17.65
C THR A 208 -26.77 -10.62 18.05
N ASN A 209 -27.86 -10.67 18.83
CA ASN A 209 -28.54 -11.91 19.19
C ASN A 209 -29.98 -11.92 18.66
N THR A 210 -30.30 -12.91 17.82
CA THR A 210 -31.64 -13.13 17.25
C THR A 210 -32.37 -14.32 17.88
N GLY A 211 -31.75 -15.05 18.80
CA GLY A 211 -32.31 -16.20 19.51
C GLY A 211 -32.71 -15.84 20.94
N GLY A 212 -32.70 -16.82 21.85
CA GLY A 212 -32.88 -16.58 23.29
C GLY A 212 -31.70 -15.83 23.92
N GLU A 213 -31.86 -15.30 25.14
CA GLU A 213 -30.78 -14.63 25.87
C GLU A 213 -29.56 -15.54 26.05
N ASP A 214 -28.35 -15.04 25.76
CA ASP A 214 -27.10 -15.67 26.21
C ASP A 214 -26.56 -14.88 27.41
N PRO A 215 -26.53 -15.46 28.63
CA PRO A 215 -26.13 -14.74 29.83
C PRO A 215 -24.60 -14.55 29.96
N ALA A 216 -23.80 -15.23 29.14
CA ALA A 216 -22.35 -15.27 29.33
C ALA A 216 -21.60 -15.39 27.98
N VAL A 217 -21.62 -14.31 27.20
CA VAL A 217 -20.79 -14.16 26.00
C VAL A 217 -19.44 -13.57 26.39
N LEU A 218 -18.37 -14.15 25.88
CA LEU A 218 -17.00 -13.63 25.92
C LEU A 218 -16.58 -13.22 24.51
N VAL A 219 -15.98 -12.04 24.38
CA VAL A 219 -15.38 -11.52 23.14
C VAL A 219 -13.91 -11.26 23.39
N THR A 220 -13.07 -11.66 22.44
CA THR A 220 -11.63 -11.38 22.42
C THR A 220 -11.21 -10.93 21.03
N ASP A 221 -10.48 -9.83 20.96
CA ASP A 221 -9.94 -9.24 19.74
C ASP A 221 -8.47 -8.91 20.00
N THR A 222 -7.57 -9.71 19.44
CA THR A 222 -6.13 -9.49 19.58
C THR A 222 -5.66 -8.59 18.44
N LEU A 223 -5.16 -7.41 18.78
CA LEU A 223 -4.68 -6.45 17.81
C LEU A 223 -3.48 -7.03 17.04
N PRO A 224 -3.51 -7.02 15.69
CA PRO A 224 -2.41 -7.56 14.90
C PRO A 224 -1.15 -6.71 15.02
N ALA A 225 -0.01 -7.27 14.62
CA ALA A 225 1.19 -6.46 14.41
C ALA A 225 0.90 -5.36 13.36
N GLY A 226 1.45 -4.17 13.57
CA GLY A 226 1.19 -3.02 12.69
C GLY A 226 0.05 -2.11 13.15
N VAL A 227 -0.58 -2.39 14.29
CA VAL A 227 -1.49 -1.44 14.96
C VAL A 227 -1.18 -1.33 16.45
N ALA A 228 -1.51 -0.19 17.05
CA ALA A 228 -1.44 0.02 18.49
C ALA A 228 -2.73 0.67 19.00
N PHE A 229 -3.27 0.21 20.13
CA PHE A 229 -4.48 0.80 20.72
C PHE A 229 -4.29 2.28 21.05
N ALA A 230 -5.20 3.14 20.59
CA ALA A 230 -5.13 4.59 20.78
C ALA A 230 -6.18 5.13 21.75
N GLY A 231 -7.38 4.56 21.76
CA GLY A 231 -8.45 5.01 22.67
C GLY A 231 -9.81 4.43 22.35
N TRP A 232 -10.76 4.55 23.30
CA TRP A 232 -12.14 4.14 23.10
C TRP A 232 -12.97 5.23 22.41
N ILE A 233 -13.87 4.82 21.52
CA ILE A 233 -14.97 5.66 21.03
C ILE A 233 -16.25 5.25 21.78
N GLU A 234 -16.53 3.95 21.82
CA GLU A 234 -17.62 3.35 22.58
C GLU A 234 -17.11 2.09 23.27
N GLN A 235 -16.95 2.15 24.59
CA GLN A 235 -16.30 1.06 25.34
C GLN A 235 -17.27 -0.08 25.68
N SER A 236 -18.53 0.23 26.01
CA SER A 236 -19.55 -0.76 26.40
C SER A 236 -19.12 -1.77 27.47
N GLY A 237 -18.24 -1.36 28.39
CA GLY A 237 -17.69 -2.22 29.45
C GLY A 237 -16.53 -3.12 29.01
N ALA A 238 -16.03 -2.99 27.77
CA ALA A 238 -14.85 -3.70 27.29
C ALA A 238 -13.58 -3.20 27.99
N THR A 239 -12.55 -4.03 27.98
CA THR A 239 -11.23 -3.74 28.54
C THR A 239 -10.16 -3.99 27.49
N VAL A 240 -8.99 -3.37 27.66
CA VAL A 240 -7.82 -3.61 26.82
C VAL A 240 -6.61 -3.90 27.71
N ALA A 241 -5.94 -5.02 27.46
CA ALA A 241 -4.70 -5.39 28.14
C ALA A 241 -3.85 -6.27 27.23
N ASN A 242 -2.53 -6.01 27.17
CA ASN A 242 -1.59 -6.76 26.33
C ASN A 242 -2.07 -6.92 24.88
N ASP A 243 -2.50 -5.82 24.26
CA ASP A 243 -3.03 -5.77 22.89
C ASP A 243 -4.27 -6.64 22.63
N VAL A 244 -4.97 -7.07 23.68
CA VAL A 244 -6.25 -7.78 23.57
C VAL A 244 -7.38 -6.89 24.07
N VAL A 245 -8.31 -6.57 23.17
CA VAL A 245 -9.62 -6.00 23.52
C VAL A 245 -10.54 -7.14 23.91
N ALA A 246 -11.04 -7.11 25.15
CA ALA A 246 -11.88 -8.16 25.71
C ALA A 246 -13.18 -7.59 26.30
N TRP A 247 -14.28 -8.31 26.10
CA TRP A 247 -15.59 -7.98 26.68
C TRP A 247 -16.28 -9.24 27.15
N SER A 248 -17.05 -9.16 28.24
CA SER A 248 -17.90 -10.25 28.68
C SER A 248 -19.22 -9.74 29.25
N GLY A 249 -20.32 -10.42 28.95
CA GLY A 249 -21.62 -10.06 29.48
C GLY A 249 -22.77 -10.83 28.84
N ALA A 250 -23.99 -10.50 29.28
CA ALA A 250 -25.21 -11.02 28.67
C ALA A 250 -25.52 -10.30 27.36
N VAL A 251 -25.99 -11.04 26.34
CA VAL A 251 -26.46 -10.49 25.07
C VAL A 251 -27.94 -10.83 24.92
N ASN A 252 -28.79 -9.84 25.13
CA ASN A 252 -30.24 -9.97 25.02
C ASN A 252 -30.70 -9.98 23.57
N THR A 253 -31.87 -10.57 23.32
CA THR A 253 -32.49 -10.59 21.99
C THR A 253 -32.81 -9.17 21.51
N GLY A 254 -32.46 -8.86 20.26
CA GLY A 254 -32.91 -7.64 19.55
C GLY A 254 -32.20 -6.34 19.91
N THR A 255 -31.36 -6.28 20.95
CA THR A 255 -30.54 -5.09 21.26
C THR A 255 -29.05 -5.39 21.04
N PRO A 256 -28.42 -4.85 19.98
CA PRO A 256 -27.00 -5.08 19.73
C PRO A 256 -26.09 -4.42 20.78
N ILE A 257 -24.94 -5.05 21.04
CA ILE A 257 -23.85 -4.43 21.80
C ILE A 257 -22.80 -3.93 20.81
N THR A 258 -22.49 -2.64 20.86
CA THR A 258 -21.47 -2.01 20.02
C THR A 258 -20.23 -1.69 20.84
N ILE A 259 -19.05 -2.06 20.35
CA ILE A 259 -17.76 -1.67 20.91
C ILE A 259 -16.96 -1.04 19.79
N SER A 260 -16.53 0.21 19.95
CA SER A 260 -15.70 0.90 18.96
C SER A 260 -14.48 1.55 19.59
N PHE A 261 -13.34 1.42 18.92
CA PHE A 261 -12.06 1.92 19.42
C PHE A 261 -11.15 2.34 18.27
N GLN A 262 -10.29 3.31 18.57
CA GLN A 262 -9.24 3.77 17.67
C GLN A 262 -7.96 3.00 17.89
N VAL A 263 -7.26 2.73 16.79
CA VAL A 263 -5.88 2.26 16.79
C VAL A 263 -5.03 3.19 15.92
N THR A 264 -3.75 3.28 16.23
CA THR A 264 -2.74 3.95 15.39
C THR A 264 -2.15 2.90 14.44
N ASN A 265 -2.14 3.18 13.15
CA ASN A 265 -1.42 2.36 12.17
C ASN A 265 0.09 2.56 12.34
N SER A 266 0.82 1.47 12.54
CA SER A 266 2.27 1.43 12.65
C SER A 266 2.94 0.60 11.54
N ALA A 267 2.22 0.32 10.46
CA ALA A 267 2.71 -0.35 9.26
C ALA A 267 2.66 0.57 8.02
N ALA A 268 3.36 0.20 6.95
CA ALA A 268 3.52 0.98 5.73
C ALA A 268 3.73 0.09 4.49
N GLY A 269 3.76 0.71 3.30
CA GLY A 269 4.19 0.07 2.07
C GLY A 269 3.11 -0.76 1.38
N GLY A 270 1.85 -0.32 1.45
CA GLY A 270 0.75 -1.01 0.76
C GLY A 270 0.31 -2.32 1.41
N ALA A 271 0.79 -2.64 2.62
CA ALA A 271 0.43 -3.87 3.32
C ALA A 271 -1.06 -3.92 3.70
N THR A 272 -1.65 -5.10 3.60
CA THR A 272 -3.01 -5.38 4.11
C THR A 272 -2.92 -5.88 5.54
N ILE A 273 -3.52 -5.14 6.48
CA ILE A 273 -3.59 -5.52 7.89
C ILE A 273 -4.98 -6.05 8.20
N THR A 274 -5.06 -7.33 8.58
CA THR A 274 -6.31 -8.01 8.94
C THR A 274 -6.39 -8.20 10.45
N ASN A 275 -7.44 -7.66 11.08
CA ASN A 275 -7.76 -7.89 12.48
C ASN A 275 -8.97 -8.83 12.60
N THR A 276 -8.90 -9.79 13.52
CA THR A 276 -9.92 -10.82 13.74
C THR A 276 -10.47 -10.73 15.17
N VAL A 277 -11.78 -10.49 15.30
CA VAL A 277 -12.50 -10.67 16.57
C VAL A 277 -13.04 -12.09 16.65
N GLN A 278 -13.03 -12.65 17.86
CA GLN A 278 -13.65 -13.92 18.20
C GLN A 278 -14.66 -13.73 19.33
N PHE A 279 -15.73 -14.51 19.34
CA PHE A 279 -16.63 -14.64 20.48
C PHE A 279 -16.90 -16.10 20.82
N SER A 280 -17.20 -16.36 22.09
CA SER A 280 -17.72 -17.62 22.60
C SER A 280 -18.86 -17.34 23.57
N GLY A 281 -20.04 -17.90 23.30
CA GLY A 281 -21.19 -17.92 24.21
C GLY A 281 -21.42 -19.31 24.79
N THR A 282 -22.60 -19.51 25.39
CA THR A 282 -22.97 -20.76 26.07
C THR A 282 -23.07 -21.98 25.15
N THR A 283 -23.49 -21.77 23.90
CA THR A 283 -23.77 -22.83 22.93
C THR A 283 -23.12 -22.63 21.57
N GLN A 284 -22.47 -21.48 21.36
CA GLN A 284 -21.97 -21.03 20.06
C GLN A 284 -20.63 -20.32 20.22
N ALA A 285 -19.86 -20.32 19.14
CA ALA A 285 -18.69 -19.48 18.99
C ALA A 285 -18.62 -19.02 17.53
N GLY A 286 -17.91 -17.92 17.29
CA GLY A 286 -17.73 -17.41 15.94
C GLY A 286 -16.68 -16.31 15.89
N SER A 287 -16.45 -15.79 14.70
CA SER A 287 -15.44 -14.77 14.45
C SER A 287 -15.84 -13.85 13.30
N ALA A 288 -15.30 -12.64 13.29
CA ALA A 288 -15.38 -11.73 12.16
C ALA A 288 -14.03 -11.07 11.94
N THR A 289 -13.76 -10.67 10.71
CA THR A 289 -12.52 -9.98 10.33
C THR A 289 -12.83 -8.62 9.74
N ALA A 290 -11.91 -7.68 9.92
CA ALA A 290 -11.85 -6.46 9.14
C ALA A 290 -10.41 -6.21 8.71
N ALA A 291 -10.23 -5.70 7.51
CA ALA A 291 -8.92 -5.39 6.97
C ALA A 291 -8.85 -3.93 6.50
N TYR A 292 -7.65 -3.37 6.51
CA TYR A 292 -7.36 -2.11 5.83
C TYR A 292 -6.02 -2.21 5.08
N THR A 293 -5.81 -1.35 4.08
CA THR A 293 -4.50 -1.21 3.42
C THR A 293 -3.73 0.01 3.93
N THR A 294 -2.43 -0.16 4.20
CA THR A 294 -1.54 0.93 4.60
C THR A 294 -1.16 1.77 3.39
N ALA A 295 -0.93 3.07 3.57
CA ALA A 295 -0.41 3.91 2.49
C ALA A 295 0.98 3.46 2.02
N THR A 296 1.26 3.66 0.73
CA THR A 296 2.60 3.51 0.14
C THR A 296 3.44 4.77 0.31
N THR A 297 2.78 5.93 0.47
CA THR A 297 3.44 7.22 0.70
C THR A 297 3.57 7.52 2.19
N LEU A 298 4.81 7.76 2.61
CA LEU A 298 5.20 8.13 3.96
C LEU A 298 5.47 9.62 4.02
N THR A 299 4.75 10.31 4.91
CA THR A 299 4.90 11.75 5.15
C THR A 299 5.01 11.98 6.66
N PRO A 300 6.17 12.41 7.17
CA PRO A 300 6.37 12.64 8.59
C PRO A 300 5.57 13.87 9.05
N SER A 301 5.08 13.82 10.29
CA SER A 301 4.33 14.92 10.91
C SER A 301 5.22 15.92 11.66
N GLY A 302 6.52 15.64 11.78
CA GLY A 302 7.48 16.46 12.51
C GLY A 302 8.91 16.24 12.04
N SER A 303 9.83 17.01 12.61
CA SER A 303 11.27 16.91 12.34
C SER A 303 11.95 15.91 13.27
N GLY A 304 13.03 15.28 12.83
CA GLY A 304 13.71 14.24 13.61
C GLY A 304 14.68 13.39 12.80
N SER A 305 15.10 12.29 13.42
CA SER A 305 15.96 11.28 12.79
C SER A 305 15.16 10.43 11.81
N TRP A 306 15.81 9.91 10.77
CA TRP A 306 15.16 9.06 9.76
C TRP A 306 14.44 7.86 10.38
N SER A 307 15.12 7.12 11.27
CA SER A 307 14.55 5.89 11.86
C SER A 307 13.33 6.13 12.77
N ASP A 308 13.21 7.32 13.36
CA ASP A 308 12.06 7.71 14.18
C ASP A 308 10.86 8.12 13.31
N LEU A 309 11.13 8.74 12.15
CA LEU A 309 10.13 9.31 11.26
C LEU A 309 9.58 8.32 10.24
N PHE A 310 10.42 7.38 9.80
CA PHE A 310 10.10 6.43 8.74
C PHE A 310 10.34 5.00 9.22
N PRO A 311 9.28 4.17 9.33
CA PRO A 311 9.45 2.78 9.72
C PRO A 311 10.14 1.98 8.60
N PRO A 312 10.74 0.81 8.92
CA PRO A 312 11.18 -0.13 7.91
C PRO A 312 10.04 -0.48 6.96
N CYS A 313 10.28 -0.36 5.66
CA CYS A 313 9.32 -0.70 4.63
C CYS A 313 9.63 -2.08 4.04
N THR A 314 8.64 -2.96 3.97
CA THR A 314 8.77 -4.31 3.38
C THR A 314 8.38 -4.36 1.90
N GLY A 315 7.95 -3.23 1.32
CA GLY A 315 7.54 -3.09 -0.08
C GLY A 315 8.10 -1.80 -0.71
N GLU A 316 7.38 -1.27 -1.70
CA GLU A 316 7.69 0.04 -2.26
C GLU A 316 7.11 1.14 -1.37
N CYS A 317 7.99 1.99 -0.83
CA CYS A 317 7.60 3.16 -0.07
C CYS A 317 8.09 4.43 -0.75
N ASN A 318 7.16 5.36 -0.97
CA ASN A 318 7.44 6.71 -1.43
C ASN A 318 7.61 7.61 -0.21
N TYR A 319 8.66 8.42 -0.18
CA TYR A 319 8.98 9.29 0.94
C TYR A 319 8.76 10.74 0.53
N VAL A 320 7.88 11.44 1.25
CA VAL A 320 7.61 12.86 1.01
C VAL A 320 7.95 13.64 2.27
N ILE A 321 8.94 14.54 2.18
CA ILE A 321 9.31 15.45 3.26
C ILE A 321 8.60 16.79 3.01
N PRO A 322 7.59 17.15 3.84
CA PRO A 322 6.77 18.33 3.61
C PRO A 322 7.45 19.62 4.09
N PRO A 323 6.98 20.80 3.66
CA PRO A 323 7.53 22.09 4.08
C PRO A 323 7.58 22.24 5.60
N GLY A 324 8.67 22.81 6.11
CA GLY A 324 8.88 23.01 7.55
C GLY A 324 9.36 21.76 8.31
N VAL A 325 9.50 20.62 7.64
CA VAL A 325 10.09 19.41 8.24
C VAL A 325 11.56 19.29 7.88
N THR A 326 12.38 18.97 8.89
CA THR A 326 13.78 18.59 8.75
C THR A 326 13.96 17.12 9.10
N VAL A 327 14.48 16.34 8.15
CA VAL A 327 14.85 14.94 8.37
C VAL A 327 16.37 14.83 8.40
N THR A 328 16.92 14.16 9.41
CA THR A 328 18.36 13.90 9.52
C THR A 328 18.63 12.41 9.46
N LEU A 329 19.57 11.99 8.62
CA LEU A 329 20.02 10.59 8.61
C LEU A 329 20.84 10.27 9.86
N ASP A 330 20.40 9.25 10.59
CA ASP A 330 21.06 8.68 11.76
C ASP A 330 21.81 7.37 11.44
N GLY A 331 21.53 6.77 10.29
CA GLY A 331 22.23 5.62 9.72
C GLY A 331 22.25 5.64 8.19
N ASP A 332 22.93 4.68 7.60
CA ASP A 332 22.84 4.42 6.15
C ASP A 332 21.47 3.82 5.84
N ILE A 333 20.89 4.20 4.69
CA ILE A 333 19.52 3.81 4.33
C ILE A 333 19.44 3.24 2.92
N ASN A 334 18.46 2.36 2.72
CA ASN A 334 18.07 1.85 1.40
C ASN A 334 16.69 2.41 1.03
N LEU A 335 16.56 2.93 -0.18
CA LEU A 335 15.32 3.46 -0.72
C LEU A 335 14.90 2.63 -1.94
N SER A 336 13.75 1.97 -1.87
CA SER A 336 13.14 1.23 -2.98
C SER A 336 12.23 2.12 -3.84
N GLY A 337 11.48 3.05 -3.22
CA GLY A 337 10.56 3.96 -3.90
C GLY A 337 11.04 5.42 -3.98
N ASN A 338 10.17 6.30 -4.45
CA ASN A 338 10.48 7.70 -4.75
C ASN A 338 10.83 8.51 -3.50
N LEU A 339 11.59 9.60 -3.67
CA LEU A 339 11.86 10.58 -2.62
C LEU A 339 11.50 11.98 -3.11
N GLU A 340 10.63 12.69 -2.40
CA GLU A 340 10.29 14.07 -2.67
C GLU A 340 10.65 14.94 -1.46
N ILE A 341 11.52 15.92 -1.68
CA ILE A 341 11.85 16.97 -0.73
C ILE A 341 11.15 18.25 -1.19
N GLN A 342 10.05 18.59 -0.53
CA GLN A 342 9.22 19.73 -0.93
C GLN A 342 9.90 21.06 -0.62
N ALA A 343 9.49 22.10 -1.34
CA ALA A 343 10.02 23.45 -1.12
C ALA A 343 9.81 23.89 0.34
N GLY A 344 10.89 24.28 1.01
CA GLY A 344 10.87 24.65 2.44
C GLY A 344 11.06 23.48 3.41
N ALA A 345 11.25 22.26 2.92
CA ALA A 345 11.73 21.13 3.71
C ALA A 345 13.27 21.09 3.74
N ALA A 346 13.83 20.34 4.69
CA ALA A 346 15.27 20.09 4.78
C ALA A 346 15.57 18.60 4.95
N PHE A 347 16.61 18.13 4.25
CA PHE A 347 17.16 16.80 4.39
C PHE A 347 18.65 16.90 4.68
N ASN A 348 19.05 16.43 5.85
CA ASN A 348 20.44 16.44 6.29
C ASN A 348 21.02 15.02 6.14
N PRO A 349 21.88 14.79 5.14
CA PRO A 349 22.49 13.46 4.93
C PRO A 349 23.47 13.07 6.04
N ASN A 350 23.97 14.02 6.84
CA ASN A 350 24.74 13.75 8.07
C ASN A 350 25.90 12.73 7.90
N GLY A 351 26.61 12.81 6.77
CA GLY A 351 27.73 11.92 6.47
C GLY A 351 27.34 10.48 6.13
N LYS A 352 26.05 10.19 5.91
CA LYS A 352 25.51 8.85 5.65
C LYS A 352 25.34 8.56 4.17
N THR A 353 25.17 7.28 3.87
CA THR A 353 24.96 6.74 2.54
C THR A 353 23.48 6.50 2.30
N VAL A 354 23.01 6.96 1.14
CA VAL A 354 21.69 6.59 0.60
C VAL A 354 21.91 5.65 -0.56
N THR A 355 21.35 4.44 -0.48
CA THR A 355 21.39 3.45 -1.55
C THR A 355 20.01 3.32 -2.19
N LEU A 356 19.94 3.57 -3.49
CA LEU A 356 18.73 3.40 -4.30
C LEU A 356 18.69 1.95 -4.81
N THR A 357 17.56 1.27 -4.60
CA THR A 357 17.43 -0.19 -4.78
C THR A 357 16.14 -0.55 -5.52
N GLY A 358 15.93 -1.84 -5.81
CA GLY A 358 14.77 -2.34 -6.54
C GLY A 358 14.91 -2.25 -8.07
N ASP A 359 13.92 -2.78 -8.76
CA ASP A 359 13.79 -2.84 -10.23
C ASP A 359 12.87 -1.75 -10.80
N GLU A 360 11.93 -1.24 -10.00
CA GLU A 360 11.03 -0.17 -10.42
C GLU A 360 11.77 1.15 -10.70
N ALA A 361 11.22 1.91 -11.66
CA ALA A 361 11.71 3.24 -12.00
C ALA A 361 11.53 4.20 -10.82
N GLN A 362 12.60 4.92 -10.47
CA GLN A 362 12.62 5.76 -9.28
C GLN A 362 12.84 7.22 -9.65
N THR A 363 12.09 8.11 -9.01
CA THR A 363 12.20 9.56 -9.15
C THR A 363 12.59 10.17 -7.82
N LEU A 364 13.65 10.97 -7.83
CA LEU A 364 14.02 11.81 -6.69
C LEU A 364 13.76 13.27 -7.06
N THR A 365 12.92 13.94 -6.28
CA THR A 365 12.45 15.31 -6.52
C THR A 365 12.95 16.24 -5.43
N GLY A 366 13.62 17.32 -5.81
CA GLY A 366 14.04 18.38 -4.89
C GLY A 366 15.06 19.33 -5.49
N ASN A 367 15.21 20.50 -4.88
CA ASN A 367 16.09 21.54 -5.39
C ASN A 367 16.68 22.42 -4.27
N PRO A 368 17.91 22.14 -3.78
CA PRO A 368 18.76 21.00 -4.13
C PRO A 368 18.42 19.72 -3.33
N LEU A 369 18.56 18.55 -3.96
CA LEU A 369 18.66 17.23 -3.33
C LEU A 369 20.10 17.00 -2.88
N ALA A 370 20.40 17.25 -1.60
CA ALA A 370 21.74 17.10 -1.07
C ALA A 370 21.96 15.71 -0.44
N PHE A 371 22.98 15.00 -0.92
CA PHE A 371 23.47 13.74 -0.36
C PHE A 371 24.95 13.84 0.01
N TYR A 372 25.38 12.98 0.94
CA TYR A 372 26.79 12.81 1.24
C TYR A 372 27.40 11.73 0.35
N ASN A 373 26.99 10.48 0.54
CA ASN A 373 27.19 9.41 -0.42
C ASN A 373 25.85 9.01 -1.03
N LEU A 374 25.82 8.81 -2.34
CA LEU A 374 24.66 8.30 -3.07
C LEU A 374 25.10 7.09 -3.88
N VAL A 375 24.44 5.95 -3.67
CA VAL A 375 24.70 4.71 -4.41
C VAL A 375 23.45 4.36 -5.21
N VAL A 376 23.59 4.22 -6.53
CA VAL A 376 22.57 3.65 -7.41
C VAL A 376 22.90 2.17 -7.58
N ASN A 377 22.07 1.30 -7.00
CA ASN A 377 22.26 -0.15 -6.98
C ASN A 377 20.94 -0.85 -7.32
N LYS A 378 20.49 -0.62 -8.56
CA LYS A 378 19.24 -1.18 -9.10
C LYS A 378 19.42 -2.64 -9.54
N THR A 379 18.33 -3.34 -9.82
CA THR A 379 18.38 -4.75 -10.21
C THR A 379 19.06 -4.95 -11.56
N ASN A 380 18.77 -4.09 -12.54
CA ASN A 380 19.28 -4.16 -13.91
C ASN A 380 19.86 -2.80 -14.36
N LYS A 381 20.76 -2.84 -15.35
CA LYS A 381 21.34 -1.64 -15.98
C LYS A 381 20.27 -0.71 -16.60
N SER A 382 19.18 -1.28 -17.09
CA SER A 382 18.07 -0.53 -17.70
C SER A 382 17.18 0.22 -16.69
N ASP A 383 17.25 -0.13 -15.41
CA ASP A 383 16.38 0.43 -14.39
C ASP A 383 16.80 1.87 -14.09
N THR A 384 15.83 2.78 -14.11
CA THR A 384 16.12 4.22 -14.15
C THR A 384 15.97 4.88 -12.79
N VAL A 385 16.87 5.83 -12.52
CA VAL A 385 16.75 6.82 -11.47
C VAL A 385 16.74 8.19 -12.12
N THR A 386 15.63 8.92 -12.00
CA THR A 386 15.46 10.25 -12.57
C THR A 386 15.51 11.31 -11.49
N ILE A 387 16.35 12.32 -11.67
CA ILE A 387 16.40 13.49 -10.80
C ILE A 387 15.50 14.58 -11.37
N VAL A 388 14.55 15.05 -10.56
CA VAL A 388 13.72 16.23 -10.84
C VAL A 388 14.19 17.37 -9.94
N GLY A 389 14.93 18.31 -10.54
CA GLY A 389 15.53 19.45 -9.84
C GLY A 389 17.05 19.40 -9.92
N LYS A 390 17.74 19.74 -8.83
CA LYS A 390 19.22 19.72 -8.77
C LYS A 390 19.66 18.71 -7.72
N LEU A 391 20.44 17.71 -8.11
CA LEU A 391 21.14 16.84 -7.18
C LEU A 391 22.46 17.50 -6.71
N LYS A 392 22.96 17.14 -5.54
CA LYS A 392 24.30 17.49 -5.06
C LYS A 392 24.83 16.34 -4.22
N VAL A 393 25.93 15.71 -4.64
CA VAL A 393 26.55 14.62 -3.89
C VAL A 393 27.91 15.09 -3.40
N SER A 394 28.01 15.40 -2.11
CA SER A 394 29.18 16.11 -1.56
C SER A 394 30.42 15.24 -1.35
N LYS A 395 30.28 13.90 -1.24
CA LYS A 395 31.43 13.00 -1.11
C LYS A 395 31.59 12.07 -2.30
N LYS A 396 30.66 11.14 -2.53
CA LYS A 396 30.79 10.16 -3.60
C LYS A 396 29.45 9.73 -4.17
N LEU A 397 29.32 9.84 -5.48
CA LEU A 397 28.30 9.16 -6.29
C LEU A 397 28.87 7.82 -6.76
N THR A 398 28.12 6.74 -6.56
CA THR A 398 28.44 5.42 -7.11
C THR A 398 27.24 4.92 -7.91
N VAL A 399 27.40 4.75 -9.21
CA VAL A 399 26.41 4.08 -10.06
C VAL A 399 26.89 2.65 -10.27
N ARG A 400 26.53 1.78 -9.33
CA ARG A 400 26.92 0.37 -9.34
C ARG A 400 26.15 -0.40 -10.41
N SER A 401 24.84 -0.22 -10.41
CA SER A 401 23.92 -0.83 -11.36
C SER A 401 22.70 0.06 -11.57
N GLY A 402 22.26 0.17 -12.81
CA GLY A 402 21.14 1.03 -13.23
C GLY A 402 21.60 2.32 -13.91
N LYS A 403 20.62 3.10 -14.33
CA LYS A 403 20.81 4.32 -15.12
C LYS A 403 20.39 5.56 -14.33
N LEU A 404 21.36 6.38 -13.93
CA LEU A 404 21.11 7.68 -13.30
C LEU A 404 20.99 8.77 -14.36
N ILE A 405 19.85 9.45 -14.39
CA ILE A 405 19.56 10.59 -15.26
C ILE A 405 19.54 11.85 -14.38
N SER A 406 20.61 12.63 -14.43
CA SER A 406 20.86 13.72 -13.48
C SER A 406 21.78 14.80 -14.04
N ALA A 407 21.74 16.00 -13.44
CA ALA A 407 22.70 17.06 -13.72
C ALA A 407 22.94 17.95 -12.50
N SER A 408 24.20 18.00 -12.06
CA SER A 408 24.53 18.33 -10.67
C SER A 408 25.99 18.58 -10.37
N ASP A 409 26.23 18.92 -9.10
CA ASP A 409 27.55 18.99 -8.49
C ASP A 409 27.89 17.65 -7.80
N TYR A 410 29.05 17.08 -8.12
CA TYR A 410 29.53 15.83 -7.55
C TYR A 410 30.90 16.01 -6.89
N GLY A 411 31.12 15.26 -5.81
CA GLY A 411 32.45 14.97 -5.28
C GLY A 411 33.15 13.97 -6.19
N ASP A 412 33.35 12.76 -5.68
CA ASP A 412 33.80 11.62 -6.47
C ASP A 412 32.64 11.04 -7.30
N ILE A 413 32.90 10.60 -8.53
CA ILE A 413 32.01 9.82 -9.37
C ILE A 413 32.66 8.46 -9.63
N GLU A 414 31.93 7.39 -9.38
CA GLU A 414 32.28 6.02 -9.75
C GLU A 414 31.11 5.40 -10.50
N ILE A 415 31.37 4.87 -11.70
CA ILE A 415 30.40 4.08 -12.47
C ILE A 415 30.99 2.67 -12.61
N GLU A 416 30.30 1.67 -12.07
CA GLU A 416 30.73 0.27 -12.15
C GLU A 416 30.14 -0.41 -13.40
N ASP A 417 30.50 -1.68 -13.64
CA ASP A 417 30.22 -2.45 -14.86
C ASP A 417 28.76 -2.37 -15.38
N GLN A 418 27.78 -2.34 -14.48
CA GLN A 418 26.34 -2.29 -14.82
C GLN A 418 25.71 -0.90 -14.66
N GLY A 419 26.53 0.13 -14.47
CA GLY A 419 26.10 1.51 -14.27
C GLY A 419 26.04 2.32 -15.56
N GLU A 420 25.11 3.27 -15.61
CA GLU A 420 25.05 4.32 -16.62
C GLU A 420 24.77 5.69 -15.96
N LEU A 421 25.54 6.72 -16.31
CA LEU A 421 25.26 8.11 -15.96
C LEU A 421 24.91 8.90 -17.22
N VAL A 422 23.72 9.48 -17.25
CA VAL A 422 23.24 10.34 -18.34
C VAL A 422 23.04 11.76 -17.84
N LEU A 423 23.67 12.72 -18.53
CA LEU A 423 23.58 14.12 -18.18
C LEU A 423 22.36 14.79 -18.80
N THR A 424 21.73 15.69 -18.04
CA THR A 424 20.61 16.52 -18.49
C THR A 424 20.88 18.02 -18.48
N ASN A 425 22.03 18.44 -17.92
CA ASN A 425 22.63 19.78 -17.91
C ASN A 425 24.14 19.62 -17.61
N ASP A 426 24.89 20.71 -17.68
CA ASP A 426 26.29 20.76 -17.27
C ASP A 426 26.49 20.36 -15.81
N ILE A 427 27.64 19.75 -15.51
CA ILE A 427 27.99 19.26 -14.17
C ILE A 427 29.31 19.80 -13.67
N THR A 428 29.46 19.86 -12.35
CA THR A 428 30.75 20.09 -11.70
C THR A 428 31.23 18.82 -10.97
N VAL A 429 32.54 18.60 -10.97
CA VAL A 429 33.20 17.46 -10.33
C VAL A 429 34.37 17.98 -9.51
N SER A 430 34.27 17.83 -8.20
CA SER A 430 35.29 18.26 -7.24
C SER A 430 36.22 17.14 -6.77
N GLY A 431 35.90 15.88 -7.11
CA GLY A 431 36.67 14.68 -6.79
C GLY A 431 37.15 13.91 -8.03
N HIS A 432 37.34 12.59 -7.88
CA HIS A 432 37.78 11.70 -8.96
C HIS A 432 36.60 11.24 -9.84
N PHE A 433 36.87 10.85 -11.10
CA PHE A 433 35.89 10.24 -11.99
C PHE A 433 36.41 8.89 -12.51
N THR A 434 35.84 7.80 -12.01
CA THR A 434 36.24 6.41 -12.34
C THR A 434 35.12 5.68 -13.08
N MET A 435 35.49 4.89 -14.10
CA MET A 435 34.60 3.98 -14.83
C MET A 435 35.26 2.62 -15.00
N THR A 436 34.58 1.55 -14.60
CA THR A 436 35.09 0.17 -14.67
C THR A 436 34.14 -0.77 -15.43
N GLY A 437 34.66 -1.88 -15.95
CA GLY A 437 33.88 -2.84 -16.72
C GLY A 437 33.13 -2.18 -17.86
N ASN A 438 31.90 -2.58 -18.13
CA ASN A 438 31.00 -2.06 -19.17
C ASN A 438 30.21 -0.80 -18.74
N ALA A 439 30.73 -0.02 -17.80
CA ALA A 439 30.16 1.27 -17.40
C ALA A 439 29.89 2.18 -18.61
N THR A 440 28.86 3.01 -18.52
CA THR A 440 28.49 3.94 -19.60
C THR A 440 28.33 5.37 -19.06
N PHE A 441 28.89 6.33 -19.78
CA PHE A 441 28.71 7.76 -19.52
C PHE A 441 28.19 8.44 -20.78
N THR A 442 27.05 9.13 -20.65
CA THR A 442 26.35 9.76 -21.76
C THR A 442 26.22 11.26 -21.47
N PRO A 443 27.18 12.09 -21.89
CA PRO A 443 27.14 13.54 -21.66
C PRO A 443 26.12 14.27 -22.56
N ASP A 444 25.74 13.68 -23.70
CA ASP A 444 25.00 14.36 -24.77
C ASP A 444 25.72 15.65 -25.18
N THR A 445 25.10 16.83 -25.02
CA THR A 445 25.69 18.13 -25.36
C THR A 445 26.21 18.90 -24.13
N HIS A 446 26.30 18.25 -22.97
CA HIS A 446 26.57 18.90 -21.68
C HIS A 446 28.04 18.88 -21.29
N ALA A 447 28.48 19.96 -20.63
CA ALA A 447 29.85 20.14 -20.18
C ALA A 447 30.12 19.45 -18.83
N VAL A 448 31.36 18.99 -18.68
CA VAL A 448 31.92 18.55 -17.39
C VAL A 448 33.00 19.52 -16.95
N LEU A 449 32.85 20.09 -15.77
CA LEU A 449 33.79 21.03 -15.19
C LEU A 449 34.46 20.44 -13.94
N PHE A 450 35.78 20.30 -13.95
CA PHE A 450 36.57 19.85 -12.80
C PHE A 450 37.06 21.03 -11.97
N ASP A 451 36.63 21.14 -10.71
CA ASP A 451 36.82 22.31 -9.82
C ASP A 451 37.42 21.99 -8.44
N GLY A 452 37.97 20.79 -8.24
CA GLY A 452 38.44 20.34 -6.93
C GLY A 452 39.58 21.17 -6.34
N ALA A 453 40.27 22.00 -7.14
CA ALA A 453 41.47 22.74 -6.76
C ALA A 453 42.55 21.83 -6.12
N THR A 454 42.61 20.59 -6.60
CA THR A 454 43.48 19.50 -6.15
C THR A 454 43.76 18.57 -7.34
N ASP A 455 44.55 17.53 -7.11
CA ASP A 455 44.68 16.43 -8.06
C ASP A 455 43.37 15.64 -8.13
N GLN A 456 42.81 15.54 -9.33
CA GLN A 456 41.57 14.82 -9.66
C GLN A 456 41.89 13.79 -10.74
N ASN A 457 41.49 12.53 -10.52
CA ASN A 457 41.85 11.43 -11.43
C ASN A 457 40.67 11.12 -12.33
N VAL A 458 40.95 10.89 -13.62
CA VAL A 458 40.03 10.26 -14.56
C VAL A 458 40.57 8.88 -14.90
N ALA A 459 39.83 7.85 -14.51
CA ALA A 459 40.25 6.45 -14.56
C ALA A 459 39.20 5.61 -15.29
N TRP A 460 39.22 5.61 -16.62
CA TRP A 460 38.21 4.92 -17.44
C TRP A 460 38.79 3.68 -18.11
N GLU A 461 38.22 2.50 -17.84
CA GLU A 461 38.67 1.22 -18.44
C GLU A 461 38.24 1.05 -19.90
N ASN A 462 37.17 1.73 -20.31
CA ASN A 462 36.67 1.73 -21.68
C ASN A 462 36.72 3.14 -22.28
N PHE A 463 36.78 3.18 -23.61
CA PHE A 463 36.67 4.40 -24.38
C PHE A 463 35.34 5.14 -24.10
N ALA A 464 35.42 6.41 -23.74
CA ALA A 464 34.29 7.32 -23.65
C ALA A 464 34.75 8.77 -23.90
N THR A 465 33.79 9.66 -24.17
CA THR A 465 34.04 11.08 -24.45
C THR A 465 33.43 11.96 -23.37
N PHE A 466 34.11 13.07 -23.08
CA PHE A 466 33.46 14.28 -22.63
C PHE A 466 32.98 15.05 -23.86
N TRP A 467 31.79 15.65 -23.80
CA TRP A 467 31.36 16.56 -24.87
C TRP A 467 32.17 17.86 -24.82
N ASN A 468 31.98 18.64 -23.74
CA ASN A 468 32.86 19.75 -23.37
C ASN A 468 33.56 19.44 -22.05
N LEU A 469 34.84 19.78 -21.95
CA LEU A 469 35.64 19.59 -20.74
C LEU A 469 36.24 20.93 -20.29
N THR A 470 35.97 21.31 -19.04
CA THR A 470 36.64 22.45 -18.40
C THR A 470 37.46 22.00 -17.21
N VAL A 471 38.71 22.44 -17.12
CA VAL A 471 39.59 22.19 -15.95
C VAL A 471 39.89 23.53 -15.29
N MET A 472 39.45 23.71 -14.05
CA MET A 472 39.59 24.99 -13.35
C MET A 472 40.99 25.21 -12.76
N THR A 473 41.29 26.47 -12.44
CA THR A 473 42.53 26.85 -11.78
C THR A 473 42.74 26.12 -10.46
N GLY A 474 43.96 25.64 -10.21
CA GLY A 474 44.30 24.87 -9.02
C GLY A 474 44.03 23.38 -9.15
N THR A 475 43.25 22.95 -10.15
CA THR A 475 43.02 21.53 -10.43
C THR A 475 44.12 20.95 -11.33
N THR A 476 44.65 19.78 -10.94
CA THR A 476 45.37 18.90 -11.85
C THR A 476 44.45 17.76 -12.25
N LEU A 477 44.00 17.72 -13.51
CA LEU A 477 43.25 16.59 -14.04
C LEU A 477 44.22 15.52 -14.54
N ILE A 478 44.21 14.34 -13.92
CA ILE A 478 45.15 13.26 -14.19
C ILE A 478 44.42 12.14 -14.93
N ASP A 479 44.73 11.96 -16.20
CA ASP A 479 44.36 10.74 -16.95
C ASP A 479 45.29 9.61 -16.48
N VAL A 480 44.74 8.69 -15.68
CA VAL A 480 45.54 7.64 -15.02
C VAL A 480 45.62 6.35 -15.83
N ASN A 481 44.73 6.15 -16.82
CA ASN A 481 44.74 4.93 -17.60
C ASN A 481 45.79 5.04 -18.72
N PRO A 482 46.77 4.12 -18.82
CA PRO A 482 47.70 4.12 -19.94
C PRO A 482 47.00 3.90 -21.29
N ALA A 483 45.86 3.21 -21.33
CA ALA A 483 45.00 3.20 -22.49
C ALA A 483 44.33 4.58 -22.64
N ASP A 484 44.47 5.19 -23.82
CA ASP A 484 43.88 6.50 -24.15
C ASP A 484 42.36 6.39 -24.31
N ASN A 485 41.67 6.10 -23.22
CA ASN A 485 40.23 5.84 -23.21
C ASN A 485 39.40 7.11 -23.02
N VAL A 486 40.02 8.22 -22.64
CA VAL A 486 39.31 9.47 -22.31
C VAL A 486 39.56 10.51 -23.40
N HIS A 487 38.49 10.98 -24.03
CA HIS A 487 38.54 11.94 -25.13
C HIS A 487 37.62 13.15 -24.89
N VAL A 488 37.84 14.23 -25.65
CA VAL A 488 36.95 15.39 -25.70
C VAL A 488 36.43 15.52 -27.12
N GLU A 489 35.11 15.59 -27.29
CA GLU A 489 34.46 15.57 -28.60
C GLU A 489 34.28 16.97 -29.21
N ASN A 490 34.02 17.99 -28.38
CA ASN A 490 33.78 19.36 -28.84
C ASN A 490 34.82 20.34 -28.28
N GLU A 491 34.60 20.95 -27.11
CA GLU A 491 35.48 22.02 -26.59
C GLU A 491 36.27 21.59 -25.33
N LEU A 492 37.57 21.94 -25.31
CA LEU A 492 38.43 21.83 -24.14
C LEU A 492 38.86 23.22 -23.65
N THR A 493 38.49 23.58 -22.43
CA THR A 493 38.93 24.80 -21.76
C THR A 493 39.78 24.46 -20.54
N ASN A 494 41.08 24.75 -20.58
CA ASN A 494 42.02 24.38 -19.51
C ASN A 494 42.60 25.60 -18.78
N TYR A 495 42.11 25.89 -17.57
CA TYR A 495 42.68 26.89 -16.65
C TYR A 495 43.63 26.28 -15.61
N GLY A 496 43.75 24.95 -15.58
CA GLY A 496 44.51 24.18 -14.60
C GLY A 496 45.73 23.49 -15.22
N THR A 497 45.89 22.20 -14.92
CA THR A 497 46.89 21.33 -15.55
C THR A 497 46.24 20.01 -15.92
N ILE A 498 46.50 19.51 -17.13
CA ILE A 498 46.08 18.18 -17.54
C ILE A 498 47.31 17.30 -17.61
N ARG A 499 47.29 16.15 -16.97
CA ARG A 499 48.46 15.28 -16.79
C ARG A 499 48.18 13.88 -17.29
N LYS A 500 49.14 13.29 -17.98
CA LYS A 500 49.20 11.85 -18.23
C LYS A 500 50.59 11.31 -17.98
N THR A 501 50.68 10.11 -17.42
CA THR A 501 51.94 9.37 -17.27
C THR A 501 51.81 8.04 -17.98
N GLN A 502 52.68 7.81 -18.97
CA GLN A 502 52.75 6.57 -19.73
C GLN A 502 53.95 5.74 -19.24
N PRO A 503 53.76 4.45 -18.89
CA PRO A 503 54.86 3.52 -18.74
C PRO A 503 55.47 3.25 -20.11
N VAL A 504 56.80 3.22 -20.19
CA VAL A 504 57.53 2.98 -21.45
C VAL A 504 58.19 1.60 -21.37
N GLU A 505 57.66 0.66 -22.15
CA GLU A 505 58.09 -0.75 -22.15
C GLU A 505 58.91 -1.14 -23.38
N SER A 506 58.78 -0.39 -24.48
CA SER A 506 59.48 -0.67 -25.74
C SER A 506 59.78 0.61 -26.52
N ALA A 507 60.53 0.49 -27.61
CA ALA A 507 60.63 1.55 -28.62
C ALA A 507 59.34 1.53 -29.45
N ALA A 508 58.44 2.47 -29.16
CA ALA A 508 57.10 2.58 -29.74
C ALA A 508 56.57 4.01 -29.62
N SER A 509 55.41 4.26 -30.24
CA SER A 509 54.63 5.48 -30.08
C SER A 509 53.80 5.44 -28.79
N TYR A 510 53.87 6.53 -28.03
CA TYR A 510 53.09 6.74 -26.81
C TYR A 510 52.22 7.98 -26.96
N TYR A 511 50.95 7.85 -26.65
CA TYR A 511 49.97 8.93 -26.71
C TYR A 511 49.61 9.42 -25.31
N PHE A 512 49.24 10.70 -25.21
CA PHE A 512 49.07 11.39 -23.93
C PHE A 512 47.62 11.77 -23.63
N GLY A 513 46.65 11.04 -24.18
CA GLY A 513 45.21 11.21 -23.92
C GLY A 513 44.79 12.68 -23.85
N LEU A 514 44.07 13.05 -22.79
CA LEU A 514 43.64 14.43 -22.54
C LEU A 514 44.78 15.47 -22.54
N ALA A 515 45.99 15.11 -22.11
CA ALA A 515 47.13 16.02 -22.13
C ALA A 515 47.65 16.26 -23.56
N GLY A 516 47.29 15.38 -24.50
CA GLY A 516 47.64 15.47 -25.91
C GLY A 516 46.54 15.97 -26.85
N VAL A 517 45.27 16.06 -26.43
CA VAL A 517 44.14 16.41 -27.32
C VAL A 517 44.30 17.80 -27.95
N TYR A 518 43.78 18.02 -29.16
CA TYR A 518 43.54 19.37 -29.70
C TYR A 518 42.20 19.34 -30.44
N PRO A 519 41.33 20.36 -30.30
CA PRO A 519 40.06 20.41 -31.03
C PRO A 519 40.30 20.30 -32.55
N ASP A 520 39.40 19.62 -33.25
CA ASP A 520 39.37 19.42 -34.72
C ASP A 520 40.50 18.58 -35.37
N ALA A 521 41.43 18.01 -34.59
CA ALA A 521 42.44 17.09 -35.13
C ALA A 521 41.82 15.70 -35.39
N ALA A 522 41.65 15.34 -36.66
CA ALA A 522 40.91 14.15 -37.08
C ALA A 522 41.51 12.78 -36.68
N ALA A 523 42.65 12.71 -35.99
CA ALA A 523 43.20 11.39 -35.67
C ALA A 523 44.12 11.27 -34.45
N TYR A 524 45.04 12.18 -34.12
CA TYR A 524 45.99 11.91 -33.04
C TYR A 524 46.40 13.19 -32.30
N GLY A 525 46.22 13.18 -30.98
CA GLY A 525 46.79 14.19 -30.09
C GLY A 525 48.33 14.10 -30.04
N MET A 526 48.94 14.71 -29.02
CA MET A 526 50.38 14.62 -28.77
C MET A 526 50.85 13.16 -28.74
N GLU A 527 51.90 12.90 -29.52
CA GLU A 527 52.59 11.61 -29.64
C GLU A 527 54.07 11.78 -29.29
N ILE A 528 54.63 10.83 -28.53
CA ILE A 528 56.07 10.69 -28.35
C ILE A 528 56.47 9.30 -28.85
N GLU A 529 57.19 9.27 -29.95
CA GLU A 529 57.78 8.05 -30.50
C GLU A 529 59.17 7.83 -29.88
N VAL A 530 59.30 6.78 -29.07
CA VAL A 530 60.60 6.36 -28.53
C VAL A 530 61.26 5.46 -29.56
N THR A 531 62.38 5.94 -30.13
CA THR A 531 63.08 5.25 -31.24
C THR A 531 64.27 4.43 -30.78
N ASP A 532 64.92 4.84 -29.68
CA ASP A 532 66.02 4.11 -29.06
C ASP A 532 65.97 4.25 -27.53
N ARG A 533 66.30 3.15 -26.84
CA ARG A 533 66.37 3.01 -25.38
C ARG A 533 67.42 1.96 -24.99
N SER A 534 68.46 1.78 -25.80
CA SER A 534 69.46 0.71 -25.65
C SER A 534 70.60 1.03 -24.66
N GLY A 535 70.57 2.21 -24.01
CA GLY A 535 71.61 2.65 -23.07
C GLY A 535 71.52 2.03 -21.67
N GLY A 536 72.39 2.49 -20.76
CA GLY A 536 72.54 1.95 -19.41
C GLY A 536 71.45 2.39 -18.43
N ASP A 537 70.80 3.54 -18.70
CA ASP A 537 69.65 4.05 -17.97
C ASP A 537 68.48 4.36 -18.93
N PRO A 538 67.78 3.33 -19.44
CA PRO A 538 66.73 3.51 -20.43
C PRO A 538 65.56 4.31 -19.87
N LEU A 539 64.88 5.07 -20.74
CA LEU A 539 63.59 5.69 -20.40
C LEU A 539 62.63 4.62 -19.85
N THR A 540 61.84 4.86 -18.82
CA THR A 540 60.91 3.87 -18.23
C THR A 540 59.50 4.42 -18.02
N ALA A 541 59.36 5.74 -17.96
CA ALA A 541 58.08 6.43 -17.91
C ALA A 541 58.21 7.81 -18.54
N ILE A 542 57.14 8.30 -19.16
CA ILE A 542 57.02 9.69 -19.61
C ILE A 542 55.80 10.31 -18.96
N ARG A 543 56.00 11.43 -18.27
CA ARG A 543 54.94 12.28 -17.73
C ARG A 543 54.82 13.54 -18.57
N VAL A 544 53.62 13.83 -19.05
CA VAL A 544 53.28 15.04 -19.77
C VAL A 544 52.26 15.82 -18.97
N ASP A 545 52.58 17.08 -18.69
CA ASP A 545 51.60 18.07 -18.25
C ASP A 545 51.30 19.04 -19.39
N ARG A 546 50.04 19.24 -19.71
CA ARG A 546 49.54 20.29 -20.60
C ARG A 546 49.04 21.48 -19.79
N ILE A 547 49.43 22.66 -20.22
CA ILE A 547 49.08 23.93 -19.60
C ILE A 547 48.71 24.95 -20.70
N ASP A 548 47.47 25.45 -20.68
CA ASP A 548 46.94 26.36 -21.70
C ASP A 548 47.12 27.82 -21.27
N LYS A 549 48.39 28.22 -21.18
CA LYS A 549 48.84 29.60 -21.02
C LYS A 549 50.23 29.76 -21.61
N ASN A 550 50.71 31.00 -21.69
CA ASN A 550 52.10 31.24 -22.04
C ASN A 550 53.08 30.60 -21.05
N HIS A 551 54.12 29.94 -21.57
CA HIS A 551 55.20 29.40 -20.76
C HIS A 551 55.84 30.52 -19.89
N PRO A 552 56.14 30.28 -18.60
CA PRO A 552 56.66 31.34 -17.71
C PRO A 552 57.93 32.03 -18.21
N ASN A 553 58.76 31.32 -18.98
CA ASN A 553 59.99 31.83 -19.60
C ASN A 553 59.84 32.16 -21.09
N ALA A 554 58.63 32.31 -21.63
CA ALA A 554 58.40 32.52 -23.07
C ALA A 554 59.23 33.69 -23.63
N PRO A 555 59.82 33.58 -24.83
CA PRO A 555 60.51 34.68 -25.49
C PRO A 555 59.57 35.88 -25.70
N ARG A 556 60.08 37.11 -25.64
CA ARG A 556 59.26 38.32 -25.93
C ARG A 556 58.60 38.19 -27.31
N GLY A 557 57.27 38.26 -27.35
CA GLY A 557 56.47 38.15 -28.57
C GLY A 557 55.95 36.75 -28.88
N ALA A 558 56.29 35.72 -28.10
CA ALA A 558 55.69 34.40 -28.22
C ALA A 558 54.31 34.38 -27.51
N THR A 559 53.26 34.07 -28.27
CA THR A 559 51.87 33.89 -27.80
C THR A 559 51.45 32.45 -28.05
N ALA A 560 52.22 31.50 -27.51
CA ALA A 560 51.99 30.08 -27.81
C ALA A 560 50.64 29.58 -27.26
N ASP A 561 50.06 30.29 -26.28
CA ASP A 561 48.77 30.04 -25.61
C ASP A 561 48.61 28.63 -24.97
N VAL A 562 49.54 27.71 -25.23
CA VAL A 562 49.67 26.37 -24.66
C VAL A 562 51.15 25.95 -24.60
N TYR A 563 51.53 25.19 -23.58
CA TYR A 563 52.81 24.48 -23.53
C TYR A 563 52.68 23.12 -22.84
N TRP A 564 53.63 22.23 -23.13
CA TRP A 564 53.76 20.93 -22.49
C TRP A 564 55.03 20.86 -21.64
N SER A 565 54.90 20.40 -20.41
CA SER A 565 56.03 20.01 -19.56
C SER A 565 56.20 18.49 -19.65
N ILE A 566 57.28 18.06 -20.29
CA ILE A 566 57.58 16.64 -20.54
C ILE A 566 58.72 16.22 -19.61
N ALA A 567 58.48 15.20 -18.79
CA ALA A 567 59.45 14.63 -17.87
C ALA A 567 59.60 13.12 -18.12
N GLY A 568 60.79 12.69 -18.53
CA GLY A 568 61.15 11.27 -18.64
C GLY A 568 61.80 10.74 -17.36
N THR A 569 61.61 9.45 -17.08
CA THR A 569 62.36 8.72 -16.06
C THR A 569 63.41 7.85 -16.75
N GLY A 570 64.69 8.16 -16.58
CA GLY A 570 65.82 7.58 -17.33
C GLY A 570 66.50 8.62 -18.22
N SER A 571 67.79 8.47 -18.52
CA SER A 571 68.58 9.43 -19.31
C SER A 571 68.95 8.99 -20.72
N ASP A 572 68.93 7.69 -21.01
CA ASP A 572 69.51 7.13 -22.24
C ASP A 572 68.41 6.71 -23.23
N PHE A 573 67.90 7.68 -23.99
CA PHE A 573 66.90 7.44 -25.01
C PHE A 573 66.98 8.45 -26.17
N VAL A 574 66.36 8.11 -27.30
CA VAL A 574 66.09 9.03 -28.41
C VAL A 574 64.60 9.02 -28.69
N ALA A 575 63.98 10.20 -28.67
CA ALA A 575 62.56 10.34 -28.95
C ALA A 575 62.26 11.37 -30.06
N THR A 576 61.17 11.13 -30.76
CA THR A 576 60.51 12.11 -31.63
C THR A 576 59.26 12.59 -30.93
N VAL A 577 59.10 13.91 -30.80
CA VAL A 577 57.90 14.52 -30.20
C VAL A 577 57.07 15.13 -31.32
N VAL A 578 55.81 14.72 -31.39
CA VAL A 578 54.77 15.30 -32.25
C VAL A 578 53.80 16.05 -31.36
N LEU A 579 53.73 17.38 -31.53
CA LEU A 579 52.82 18.24 -30.79
C LEU A 579 51.65 18.66 -31.70
N PRO A 580 50.42 18.75 -31.19
CA PRO A 580 49.34 19.36 -31.93
C PRO A 580 49.53 20.89 -32.03
N GLN A 581 48.93 21.51 -33.05
CA GLN A 581 48.99 22.95 -33.29
C GLN A 581 47.70 23.50 -33.92
N ASN A 582 47.45 24.81 -33.78
CA ASN A 582 46.18 25.45 -34.17
C ASN A 582 46.13 25.99 -35.61
N ALA A 583 46.34 25.15 -36.63
CA ALA A 583 46.39 25.56 -38.04
C ALA A 583 47.33 26.77 -38.33
N LEU A 584 48.40 26.91 -37.54
CA LEU A 584 49.47 27.86 -37.78
C LEU A 584 50.10 27.55 -39.14
N ALA A 585 50.30 28.58 -39.96
CA ALA A 585 50.85 28.42 -41.30
C ALA A 585 52.33 28.00 -41.29
N ASP A 586 53.07 28.33 -40.23
CA ASP A 586 54.50 28.06 -40.11
C ASP A 586 54.93 27.83 -38.63
N PRO A 587 54.42 26.78 -37.96
CA PRO A 587 54.64 26.55 -36.53
C PRO A 587 56.10 26.17 -36.24
N LEU A 588 56.60 26.52 -35.05
CA LEU A 588 57.88 26.03 -34.52
C LEU A 588 57.64 25.24 -33.22
N ALA A 589 58.41 24.18 -32.99
CA ALA A 589 58.41 23.45 -31.73
C ALA A 589 59.55 23.96 -30.82
N CYS A 590 59.26 25.02 -30.04
CA CYS A 590 60.20 25.61 -29.11
C CYS A 590 60.40 24.73 -27.86
N ARG A 591 61.63 24.25 -27.64
CA ARG A 591 62.03 23.54 -26.42
C ARG A 591 62.77 24.48 -25.49
N TYR A 592 62.34 24.55 -24.23
CA TYR A 592 63.09 25.22 -23.16
C TYR A 592 63.82 24.17 -22.32
N ALA A 593 65.15 24.23 -22.28
CA ALA A 593 65.96 23.32 -21.49
C ALA A 593 67.20 24.05 -20.98
N SER A 594 67.63 23.75 -19.74
CA SER A 594 68.84 24.32 -19.13
C SER A 594 68.96 25.85 -19.23
N GLY A 595 67.82 26.56 -19.12
CA GLY A 595 67.79 28.02 -19.16
C GLY A 595 67.72 28.65 -20.56
N ALA A 596 67.76 27.86 -21.64
CA ALA A 596 67.80 28.35 -23.01
C ALA A 596 66.64 27.82 -23.86
N TRP A 597 66.20 28.63 -24.83
CA TRP A 597 65.24 28.24 -25.86
C TRP A 597 65.93 27.71 -27.11
N ASN A 598 65.46 26.58 -27.62
CA ASN A 598 65.78 26.08 -28.94
C ASN A 598 64.48 25.91 -29.73
N CYS A 599 64.20 26.85 -30.62
CA CYS A 599 63.04 26.83 -31.51
C CYS A 599 63.41 26.21 -32.86
N ALA A 600 63.11 24.93 -33.01
CA ALA A 600 63.35 24.16 -34.22
C ALA A 600 62.19 23.19 -34.47
N ARG A 601 62.01 22.76 -35.71
CA ARG A 601 61.07 21.70 -36.11
C ARG A 601 61.73 20.81 -37.15
N SER A 602 61.29 19.56 -37.23
CA SER A 602 61.68 18.61 -38.26
C SER A 602 60.67 18.59 -39.41
N SER A 603 59.37 18.64 -39.09
CA SER A 603 58.25 18.70 -40.04
C SER A 603 57.02 19.31 -39.37
N PHE A 604 56.01 19.67 -40.16
CA PHE A 604 54.69 20.07 -39.67
C PHE A 604 53.61 19.81 -40.72
N ASP A 605 52.36 19.68 -40.28
CA ASP A 605 51.17 19.66 -41.12
C ASP A 605 50.19 20.71 -40.60
N SER A 606 49.82 21.68 -41.45
CA SER A 606 48.90 22.76 -41.12
C SER A 606 47.50 22.60 -41.72
N VAL A 607 47.22 21.47 -42.37
CA VAL A 607 46.01 21.26 -43.17
C VAL A 607 45.24 20.02 -42.75
N LYS A 608 45.91 18.88 -42.61
CA LYS A 608 45.23 17.61 -42.39
C LYS A 608 45.38 17.13 -40.95
N ASP A 609 46.61 16.97 -40.49
CA ASP A 609 46.86 16.36 -39.18
C ASP A 609 47.09 17.42 -38.07
N LEU A 610 47.29 18.69 -38.44
CA LEU A 610 47.47 19.81 -37.51
C LEU A 610 48.56 19.56 -36.45
N THR A 611 49.74 19.12 -36.88
CA THR A 611 50.86 18.77 -35.98
C THR A 611 52.16 19.51 -36.31
N VAL A 612 53.07 19.58 -35.35
CA VAL A 612 54.47 19.97 -35.52
C VAL A 612 55.37 18.92 -34.88
N THR A 613 56.33 18.42 -35.64
CA THR A 613 57.22 17.33 -35.24
C THR A 613 58.61 17.86 -34.93
N ARG A 614 59.23 17.28 -33.90
CA ARG A 614 60.63 17.51 -33.55
C ARG A 614 61.29 16.17 -33.26
N THR A 615 62.29 15.81 -34.06
CA THR A 615 63.07 14.58 -33.91
C THR A 615 64.29 14.80 -33.01
N GLY A 616 64.78 13.73 -32.38
CA GLY A 616 66.03 13.74 -31.60
C GLY A 616 65.96 14.56 -30.31
N VAL A 617 64.81 14.53 -29.62
CA VAL A 617 64.53 15.29 -28.39
C VAL A 617 65.19 14.66 -27.18
#